data_AF-I3D235-F1
#
_entry.id   AF-I3D235-F1
#
_cell.length_a   1.000
_cell.length_b   1.000
_cell.length_c   1.000
_cell.angle_alpha   90.00
_cell.angle_beta   90.00
_cell.angle_gamma   90.00
#
_symmetry.space_group_name_H-M   'P 1'
#
loop_
_entity.id
_entity.type
_entity.pdbx_description
1 polymer ?
#
loop_
_entity_poly.entity_id
_entity_poly.type
_entity_poly.pdbx_seq_one_letter_code
_entity_poly.pdbx_strand_id
1 'polypeptide(L)'
;MYLGSYLATNVISEYEIPQFPVSISLALSSGLLEESIFFGIPYFLSGNPLILFGTGIVWSVAHLFSSGNFTVETLAYGGFLLTIPHIFFSVRTWISKKGWFAILFHSAWNFVFLMSYCMWGLRQCSIVNDMSDVLNVLMAISVGVILYLAYINKQKHVNRFFYLVPTVLIIFAIAITYYNDII
;
A
#
# COMPACT_ATOMS: atom_id res chain seq x y z
N MET A 1 -13.81 -7.00 3.22
CA MET A 1 -13.22 -7.84 2.16
C MET A 1 -13.94 -9.19 2.04
N TYR A 2 -14.03 -9.99 3.11
CA TYR A 2 -14.71 -11.31 3.05
C TYR A 2 -16.18 -11.24 2.62
N LEU A 3 -17.00 -10.42 3.27
CA LEU A 3 -18.43 -10.28 2.90
C LEU A 3 -18.61 -9.82 1.44
N GLY A 4 -17.82 -8.86 0.98
CA GLY A 4 -17.86 -8.41 -0.41
C GLY A 4 -17.45 -9.50 -1.41
N SER A 5 -16.45 -10.30 -1.06
CA SER A 5 -16.02 -11.44 -1.87
C SER A 5 -17.06 -12.56 -1.87
N TYR A 6 -17.72 -12.81 -0.73
CA TYR A 6 -18.84 -13.75 -0.64
C TYR A 6 -20.03 -13.30 -1.50
N LEU A 7 -20.36 -12.01 -1.51
CA LEU A 7 -21.40 -11.51 -2.41
C LEU A 7 -21.02 -11.71 -3.89
N ALA A 8 -19.75 -11.51 -4.25
CA ALA A 8 -19.28 -11.75 -5.61
C ALA A 8 -19.46 -13.20 -6.07
N THR A 9 -19.28 -14.20 -5.18
CA THR A 9 -19.54 -15.63 -5.50
C THR A 9 -20.98 -15.93 -5.91
N ASN A 10 -21.95 -15.08 -5.53
CA ASN A 10 -23.36 -15.26 -5.89
C ASN A 10 -23.72 -14.63 -7.24
N VAL A 11 -22.84 -13.79 -7.80
CA VAL A 11 -23.11 -13.01 -9.03
C VAL A 11 -22.19 -13.43 -10.17
N ILE A 12 -20.93 -13.74 -9.86
CA ILE A 12 -19.91 -14.14 -10.82
C ILE A 12 -19.71 -15.64 -10.69
N SER A 13 -20.06 -16.38 -11.74
CA SER A 13 -19.83 -17.82 -11.79
C SER A 13 -18.33 -18.11 -11.68
N GLU A 14 -17.97 -19.14 -10.91
CA GLU A 14 -16.57 -19.56 -10.71
C GLU A 14 -15.66 -18.50 -10.05
N TYR A 15 -16.23 -17.51 -9.37
CA TYR A 15 -15.45 -16.50 -8.66
C TYR A 15 -14.56 -17.11 -7.58
N GLU A 16 -13.26 -16.84 -7.67
CA GLU A 16 -12.27 -17.24 -6.70
C GLU A 16 -12.05 -16.12 -5.69
N ILE A 17 -12.28 -16.40 -4.40
CA ILE A 17 -12.00 -15.41 -3.35
C ILE A 17 -10.49 -15.16 -3.31
N PRO A 18 -10.05 -13.92 -3.60
CA PRO A 18 -8.63 -13.65 -3.73
C PRO A 18 -7.90 -13.87 -2.40
N GLN A 19 -6.84 -14.67 -2.47
CA GLN A 19 -5.96 -14.97 -1.35
C GLN A 19 -4.71 -14.10 -1.46
N PHE A 20 -4.40 -13.34 -0.41
CA PHE A 20 -3.24 -12.44 -0.41
C PHE A 20 -2.33 -12.81 0.74
N PRO A 21 -1.22 -13.55 0.62
CA PRO A 21 -0.29 -13.75 1.73
C PRO A 21 0.12 -12.38 2.31
N VAL A 22 -0.13 -12.16 3.60
CA VAL A 22 0.18 -10.90 4.31
C VAL A 22 0.68 -11.30 5.69
N SER A 23 1.94 -10.98 5.97
CA SER A 23 2.51 -11.06 7.31
C SER A 23 2.24 -9.78 8.10
N ILE A 24 2.49 -9.81 9.41
CA ILE A 24 2.39 -8.61 10.25
C ILE A 24 3.32 -7.50 9.75
N SER A 25 4.54 -7.86 9.33
CA SER A 25 5.49 -6.89 8.80
C SER A 25 4.99 -6.19 7.53
N LEU A 26 4.35 -6.93 6.62
CA LEU A 26 3.75 -6.37 5.40
C LEU A 26 2.53 -5.50 5.71
N ALA A 27 1.67 -5.95 6.62
CA ALA A 27 0.49 -5.18 7.05
C ALA A 27 0.87 -3.84 7.68
N LEU A 28 1.93 -3.80 8.50
CA LEU A 28 2.38 -2.57 9.15
C LEU A 28 3.14 -1.65 8.18
N SER A 29 3.97 -2.20 7.29
CA SER A 29 4.81 -1.41 6.38
C SER A 29 4.06 -0.86 5.16
N SER A 30 3.03 -1.56 4.68
CA SER A 30 2.17 -1.13 3.55
C SER A 30 1.58 0.26 3.75
N GLY A 31 1.07 0.57 4.95
CA GLY A 31 0.51 1.90 5.23
C GLY A 31 1.53 3.04 5.05
N LEU A 32 2.78 2.86 5.47
CA LEU A 32 3.84 3.84 5.21
C LEU A 32 4.19 3.92 3.73
N LEU A 33 4.34 2.77 3.06
CA LEU A 33 4.73 2.70 1.66
C LEU A 33 3.67 3.36 0.75
N GLU A 34 2.43 2.90 0.86
CA GLU A 34 1.33 3.29 -0.02
C GLU A 34 0.90 4.73 0.21
N GLU A 35 0.73 5.17 1.46
CA GLU A 35 0.38 6.56 1.75
C GLU A 35 1.46 7.52 1.27
N SER A 36 2.72 7.14 1.39
CA SER A 36 3.83 7.98 0.95
C SER A 36 3.92 8.06 -0.58
N ILE A 37 3.79 6.93 -1.30
CA ILE A 37 3.89 6.89 -2.77
C ILE A 37 2.69 7.58 -3.42
N PHE A 38 1.48 7.24 -2.99
CA PHE A 38 0.26 7.63 -3.70
C PHE A 38 -0.34 8.94 -3.20
N PHE A 39 0.02 9.43 -2.01
CA PHE A 39 -0.57 10.66 -1.49
C PHE A 39 0.49 11.66 -1.01
N GLY A 40 1.44 11.23 -0.19
CA GLY A 40 2.42 12.09 0.46
C GLY A 40 3.43 12.75 -0.49
N ILE A 41 4.13 11.95 -1.30
CA ILE A 41 5.07 12.46 -2.31
C ILE A 41 4.33 13.33 -3.34
N PRO A 42 3.20 12.90 -3.95
CA PRO A 42 2.40 13.74 -4.84
C PRO A 42 1.96 15.06 -4.18
N TYR A 43 1.61 15.06 -2.89
CA TYR A 43 1.29 16.26 -2.13
C TYR A 43 2.47 17.21 -2.01
N PHE A 44 3.65 16.73 -1.63
CA PHE A 44 4.82 17.61 -1.51
C PHE A 44 5.34 18.08 -2.87
N LEU A 45 5.18 17.30 -3.94
CA LEU A 45 5.59 17.72 -5.28
C LEU A 45 4.63 18.75 -5.88
N SER A 46 3.33 18.48 -5.85
CA SER A 46 2.34 19.29 -6.57
C SER A 46 1.56 20.27 -5.71
N GLY A 47 1.25 19.91 -4.47
CA GLY A 47 0.29 20.62 -3.62
C GLY A 47 -1.14 20.66 -4.17
N ASN A 48 -1.45 19.96 -5.28
CA ASN A 48 -2.74 20.04 -5.96
C ASN A 48 -3.64 18.86 -5.58
N PRO A 49 -4.80 19.09 -4.93
CA PRO A 49 -5.76 18.05 -4.56
C PRO A 49 -6.18 17.10 -5.70
N LEU A 50 -6.28 17.60 -6.93
CA LEU A 50 -6.66 16.77 -8.09
C LEU A 50 -5.59 15.75 -8.44
N ILE A 51 -4.31 16.08 -8.25
CA ILE A 51 -3.20 15.14 -8.48
C ILE A 51 -3.23 14.04 -7.42
N LEU A 52 -3.44 14.39 -6.14
CA LEU A 52 -3.61 13.40 -5.06
C LEU A 52 -4.79 12.46 -5.32
N PHE A 53 -5.89 13.01 -5.83
CA PHE A 53 -7.06 12.20 -6.17
C PHE A 53 -6.75 11.24 -7.34
N GLY A 54 -6.06 11.73 -8.37
CA GLY A 54 -5.62 10.91 -9.50
C GLY A 54 -4.70 9.76 -9.08
N THR A 55 -3.69 10.03 -8.24
CA THR A 55 -2.81 8.98 -7.71
C THR A 55 -3.54 8.02 -6.77
N GLY A 56 -4.51 8.51 -6.00
CA GLY A 56 -5.42 7.68 -5.21
C GLY A 56 -6.29 6.74 -6.06
N ILE A 57 -6.78 7.19 -7.22
CA ILE A 57 -7.50 6.34 -8.18
C ILE A 57 -6.58 5.22 -8.68
N VAL A 58 -5.34 5.54 -9.06
CA VAL A 58 -4.36 4.54 -9.50
C VAL A 58 -4.11 3.50 -8.40
N TRP A 59 -3.93 3.95 -7.16
CA TRP A 59 -3.79 3.08 -5.99
C TRP A 59 -4.99 2.15 -5.78
N SER A 60 -6.21 2.70 -5.88
CA SER A 60 -7.44 1.92 -5.75
C SER A 60 -7.57 0.88 -6.87
N VAL A 61 -7.29 1.26 -8.12
CA VAL A 61 -7.33 0.34 -9.26
C VAL A 61 -6.28 -0.76 -9.10
N ALA A 62 -5.09 -0.47 -8.57
CA ALA A 62 -4.09 -1.48 -8.30
C ALA A 62 -4.61 -2.57 -7.33
N HIS A 63 -5.43 -2.20 -6.34
CA HIS A 63 -6.05 -3.13 -5.40
C HIS A 63 -7.12 -4.05 -6.02
N LEU A 64 -7.54 -3.79 -7.26
CA LEU A 64 -8.42 -4.70 -8.00
C LEU A 64 -7.68 -5.98 -8.42
N PHE A 65 -6.36 -5.89 -8.61
CA PHE A 65 -5.55 -6.99 -9.13
C PHE A 65 -4.92 -7.76 -7.96
N SER A 66 -5.43 -8.97 -7.72
CA SER A 66 -4.97 -9.83 -6.64
C SER A 66 -3.90 -10.84 -7.04
N SER A 67 -3.88 -11.20 -8.31
CA SER A 67 -3.06 -12.28 -8.84
C SER A 67 -2.45 -11.85 -10.16
N GLY A 68 -1.42 -12.56 -10.62
CA GLY A 68 -0.90 -12.39 -11.99
C GLY A 68 -1.91 -12.74 -13.09
N ASN A 69 -3.10 -13.21 -12.73
CA ASN A 69 -4.18 -13.56 -13.67
C ASN A 69 -5.19 -12.41 -13.77
N PHE A 70 -5.35 -11.86 -14.97
CA PHE A 70 -6.27 -10.76 -15.28
C PHE A 70 -7.59 -11.29 -15.82
N THR A 71 -8.35 -12.04 -15.02
CA THR A 71 -9.68 -12.53 -15.38
C THR A 71 -10.75 -12.00 -14.41
N VAL A 72 -12.00 -11.94 -14.86
CA VAL A 72 -13.11 -11.32 -14.10
C VAL A 72 -13.38 -12.07 -12.79
N GLU A 73 -13.09 -13.36 -12.78
CA GLU A 73 -13.31 -14.32 -11.70
C GLU A 73 -12.29 -14.19 -10.56
N THR A 74 -11.14 -13.53 -10.81
CA THR A 74 -10.03 -13.41 -9.84
C THR A 74 -9.82 -11.98 -9.32
N LEU A 75 -10.59 -11.00 -9.81
CA LEU A 75 -10.46 -9.61 -9.38
C LEU A 75 -10.94 -9.40 -7.94
N ALA A 76 -10.18 -8.63 -7.16
CA ALA A 76 -10.48 -8.32 -5.77
C ALA A 76 -11.50 -7.18 -5.62
N TYR A 77 -12.72 -7.35 -6.13
CA TYR A 77 -13.78 -6.33 -6.06
C TYR A 77 -14.04 -5.85 -4.63
N GLY A 78 -14.05 -6.76 -3.67
CA GLY A 78 -14.25 -6.42 -2.26
C GLY A 78 -13.11 -5.61 -1.65
N GLY A 79 -11.88 -5.74 -2.16
CA GLY A 79 -10.74 -4.90 -1.78
C GLY A 79 -10.82 -3.53 -2.43
N PHE A 80 -11.02 -3.50 -3.76
CA PHE A 80 -11.22 -2.29 -4.55
C PHE A 80 -12.34 -1.38 -4.02
N LEU A 81 -13.48 -1.93 -3.61
CA LEU A 81 -14.56 -1.10 -3.07
C LEU A 81 -14.22 -0.48 -1.70
N LEU A 82 -13.36 -1.13 -0.92
CA LEU A 82 -12.91 -0.61 0.37
C LEU A 82 -11.86 0.50 0.22
N THR A 83 -11.11 0.53 -0.88
CA THR A 83 -10.14 1.59 -1.12
C THR A 83 -10.82 2.91 -1.52
N ILE A 84 -12.02 2.90 -2.09
CA ILE A 84 -12.77 4.12 -2.46
C ILE A 84 -12.95 5.10 -1.28
N PRO A 85 -13.57 4.72 -0.14
CA PRO A 85 -13.67 5.63 1.00
C PRO A 85 -12.30 6.00 1.59
N HIS A 86 -11.31 5.10 1.48
CA HIS A 86 -9.95 5.35 1.94
C HIS A 86 -9.30 6.49 1.12
N ILE A 87 -9.48 6.54 -0.20
CA ILE A 87 -8.98 7.65 -1.04
C ILE A 87 -9.45 9.00 -0.48
N PHE A 88 -10.76 9.15 -0.22
CA PHE A 88 -11.30 10.41 0.29
C PHE A 88 -10.73 10.77 1.66
N PHE A 89 -10.56 9.77 2.53
CA PHE A 89 -9.92 9.94 3.84
C PHE A 89 -8.46 10.42 3.69
N SER A 90 -7.66 9.75 2.87
CA SER A 90 -6.24 10.09 2.68
C SER A 90 -6.08 11.45 2.03
N VAL A 91 -6.80 11.74 0.93
CA VAL A 91 -6.79 13.06 0.27
C VAL A 91 -7.13 14.17 1.28
N ARG A 92 -8.21 14.01 2.06
CA ARG A 92 -8.62 15.02 3.06
C ARG A 92 -7.58 15.21 4.15
N THR A 93 -6.97 14.12 4.63
CA THR A 93 -5.98 14.14 5.71
C THR A 93 -4.67 14.80 5.27
N TRP A 94 -4.20 14.49 4.07
CA TRP A 94 -3.01 15.10 3.47
C TRP A 94 -3.20 16.59 3.21
N ILE A 95 -4.33 17.00 2.63
CA ILE A 95 -4.66 18.42 2.42
C ILE A 95 -4.72 19.18 3.76
N SER A 96 -5.17 18.51 4.83
CA SER A 96 -5.20 19.08 6.19
C SER A 96 -3.83 19.14 6.88
N LYS A 97 -2.73 18.81 6.18
CA LYS A 97 -1.35 18.75 6.71
C LYS A 97 -1.16 17.70 7.82
N LYS A 98 -2.04 16.72 7.90
CA LYS A 98 -2.01 15.64 8.89
C LYS A 98 -1.65 14.28 8.25
N GLY A 99 -0.90 14.28 7.15
CA GLY A 99 -0.56 13.05 6.40
C GLY A 99 0.06 11.93 7.24
N TRP A 100 0.81 12.25 8.30
CA TRP A 100 1.32 11.26 9.25
C TRP A 100 0.21 10.44 9.92
N PHE A 101 -0.98 11.04 10.14
CA PHE A 101 -2.14 10.36 10.68
C PHE A 101 -2.74 9.38 9.66
N ALA A 102 -2.72 9.72 8.36
CA ALA A 102 -3.17 8.80 7.32
C ALA A 102 -2.27 7.55 7.26
N ILE A 103 -0.94 7.73 7.34
CA ILE A 103 0.04 6.63 7.43
C ILE A 103 -0.27 5.71 8.61
N LEU A 104 -0.40 6.27 9.81
CA LEU A 104 -0.67 5.47 11.01
C LEU A 104 -2.03 4.77 10.96
N PHE A 105 -3.06 5.48 10.48
CA PHE A 105 -4.39 4.91 10.33
C PHE A 105 -4.39 3.74 9.36
N HIS A 106 -3.75 3.90 8.20
CA HIS A 106 -3.65 2.84 7.19
C HIS A 106 -2.89 1.62 7.74
N SER A 107 -1.70 1.81 8.32
CA SER A 107 -0.94 0.71 8.94
C SER A 107 -1.74 0.00 10.04
N ALA A 108 -2.43 0.76 10.90
CA ALA A 108 -3.26 0.19 11.95
C ALA A 108 -4.47 -0.55 11.40
N TRP A 109 -5.11 -0.02 10.36
CA TRP A 109 -6.22 -0.66 9.67
C TRP A 109 -5.79 -2.02 9.11
N ASN A 110 -4.71 -2.07 8.33
CA ASN A 110 -4.19 -3.31 7.77
C ASN A 110 -3.84 -4.33 8.85
N PHE A 111 -3.21 -3.88 9.95
CA PHE A 111 -2.91 -4.72 11.10
C PHE A 111 -4.17 -5.28 11.77
N VAL A 112 -5.16 -4.44 12.08
CA VAL A 112 -6.41 -4.86 12.73
C VAL A 112 -7.16 -5.87 11.86
N PHE A 113 -7.25 -5.63 10.56
CA PHE A 113 -7.87 -6.58 9.64
C PHE A 113 -7.11 -7.91 9.63
N LEU A 114 -5.79 -7.90 9.46
CA LEU A 114 -4.99 -9.13 9.50
C LEU A 114 -5.20 -9.91 10.81
N MET A 115 -5.12 -9.23 11.94
CA MET A 115 -5.32 -9.86 13.26
C MET A 115 -6.73 -10.44 13.40
N SER A 116 -7.77 -9.77 12.89
CA SER A 116 -9.13 -10.32 12.90
C SER A 116 -9.25 -11.63 12.11
N TYR A 117 -8.62 -11.72 10.93
CA TYR A 117 -8.60 -12.96 10.15
C TYR A 117 -7.84 -14.08 10.87
N CYS A 118 -6.74 -13.74 11.56
CA CYS A 118 -5.98 -14.71 12.33
C CYS A 118 -6.73 -15.21 13.56
N MET A 119 -7.41 -14.32 14.28
CA MET A 119 -8.22 -14.69 15.45
C MET A 119 -9.42 -15.58 15.09
N TRP A 120 -9.98 -15.42 13.90
CA TRP A 120 -11.04 -16.28 13.38
C TRP A 120 -10.54 -17.57 12.72
N GLY A 121 -9.22 -17.83 12.73
CA GLY A 121 -8.64 -19.03 12.13
C GLY A 121 -8.76 -19.09 10.60
N LEU A 122 -9.15 -17.98 9.96
CA LEU A 122 -9.24 -17.87 8.50
C LEU A 122 -7.85 -17.82 7.84
N ARG A 123 -6.80 -17.57 8.64
CA ARG A 123 -5.43 -17.35 8.17
C ARG A 123 -4.41 -17.62 9.28
N GLN A 124 -3.23 -18.13 8.89
CA GLN A 124 -2.06 -18.16 9.77
C GLN A 124 -1.38 -16.79 9.86
N CYS A 125 -1.10 -16.34 11.07
CA CYS A 125 -0.35 -15.11 11.32
C CYS A 125 1.13 -15.42 11.55
N SER A 126 1.97 -14.90 10.68
CA SER A 126 3.43 -14.85 10.86
C SER A 126 3.88 -13.40 11.01
N ILE A 127 5.01 -13.20 11.67
CA ILE A 127 5.61 -11.87 11.78
C ILE A 127 6.25 -11.49 10.45
N VAL A 128 7.04 -12.40 9.89
CA VAL A 128 7.71 -12.33 8.58
C VAL A 128 7.53 -13.70 7.92
N ASN A 129 7.09 -13.73 6.67
CA ASN A 129 6.94 -14.94 5.87
C ASN A 129 8.21 -15.28 5.09
N ASP A 130 8.75 -14.31 4.37
CA ASP A 130 9.82 -14.54 3.41
C ASP A 130 10.73 -13.30 3.23
N MET A 131 11.63 -13.37 2.25
CA MET A 131 12.51 -12.25 1.91
C MET A 131 11.74 -11.07 1.31
N SER A 132 10.61 -11.30 0.65
CA SER A 132 9.80 -10.23 0.03
C SER A 132 9.24 -9.28 1.09
N ASP A 133 8.84 -9.81 2.25
CA ASP A 133 8.42 -9.02 3.41
C ASP A 133 9.53 -8.10 3.93
N VAL A 134 10.75 -8.63 4.05
CA VAL A 134 11.93 -7.86 4.51
C VAL A 134 12.24 -6.74 3.53
N LEU A 135 12.23 -7.05 2.23
CA LEU A 135 12.46 -6.06 1.17
C LEU A 135 11.34 -5.01 1.14
N ASN A 136 10.09 -5.39 1.42
CA ASN A 136 8.99 -4.43 1.51
C ASN A 136 9.15 -3.46 2.67
N VAL A 137 9.56 -3.94 3.85
CA VAL A 137 9.88 -3.08 4.99
C VAL A 137 11.02 -2.11 4.63
N LEU A 138 12.06 -2.58 3.96
CA LEU A 138 13.16 -1.74 3.49
C LEU A 138 12.69 -0.66 2.51
N MET A 139 11.82 -1.02 1.56
CA MET A 139 11.20 -0.07 0.63
C MET A 139 10.34 0.95 1.38
N ALA A 140 9.50 0.52 2.31
CA ALA A 140 8.64 1.40 3.10
C ALA A 140 9.44 2.44 3.89
N ILE A 141 10.51 2.01 4.57
CA ILE A 141 11.42 2.91 5.29
C ILE A 141 12.08 3.89 4.32
N SER A 142 12.59 3.41 3.19
CA SER A 142 13.27 4.24 2.19
C SER A 142 12.34 5.30 1.60
N VAL A 143 11.10 4.92 1.28
CA VAL A 143 10.06 5.85 0.83
C VAL A 143 9.68 6.83 1.94
N GLY A 144 9.59 6.38 3.19
CA GLY A 144 9.38 7.25 4.35
C GLY A 144 10.47 8.30 4.51
N VAL A 145 11.73 7.93 4.25
CA VAL A 145 12.85 8.89 4.21
C VAL A 145 12.68 9.89 3.07
N ILE A 146 12.31 9.45 1.86
CA ILE A 146 12.03 10.34 0.72
C ILE A 146 10.91 11.33 1.07
N LEU A 147 9.83 10.84 1.67
CA LEU A 147 8.70 11.67 2.11
C LEU A 147 9.14 12.71 3.15
N TYR A 148 9.92 12.29 4.13
CA TYR A 148 10.46 13.19 5.16
C TYR A 148 11.39 14.25 4.56
N LEU A 149 12.26 13.87 3.65
CA LEU A 149 13.11 14.81 2.92
C LEU A 149 12.28 15.79 2.09
N ALA A 150 11.21 15.33 1.44
CA ALA A 150 10.30 16.19 0.67
C ALA A 150 9.57 17.21 1.57
N TYR A 151 9.17 16.78 2.77
CA TYR A 151 8.61 17.66 3.80
C TYR A 151 9.62 18.73 4.25
N ILE A 152 10.87 18.34 4.57
CA ILE A 152 11.91 19.30 4.94
C ILE A 152 12.20 20.24 3.78
N ASN A 153 12.25 19.74 2.54
CA ASN A 153 12.56 20.53 1.36
C ASN A 153 11.58 21.68 1.11
N LYS A 154 10.32 21.53 1.54
CA LYS A 154 9.34 22.63 1.54
C LYS A 154 9.64 23.73 2.55
N GLN A 155 10.36 23.42 3.63
CA GLN A 155 10.72 24.39 4.67
C GLN A 155 12.10 25.00 4.45
N LYS A 156 13.06 24.17 4.02
CA LYS A 156 14.46 24.54 3.81
C LYS A 156 14.97 23.75 2.62
N HIS A 157 15.70 24.39 1.70
CA HIS A 157 16.23 23.72 0.53
C HIS A 157 17.17 22.56 0.92
N VAL A 158 16.82 21.33 0.52
CA VAL A 158 17.58 20.10 0.77
C VAL A 158 18.38 19.74 -0.48
N ASN A 159 19.63 19.30 -0.30
CA ASN A 159 20.42 18.81 -1.43
C ASN A 159 19.79 17.54 -2.03
N ARG A 160 19.59 17.54 -3.34
CA ARG A 160 19.02 16.42 -4.10
C ARG A 160 19.80 15.12 -3.90
N PHE A 161 21.09 15.20 -3.58
CA PHE A 161 21.93 14.03 -3.30
C PHE A 161 21.38 13.16 -2.16
N PHE A 162 20.70 13.73 -1.17
CA PHE A 162 20.12 12.96 -0.07
C PHE A 162 18.98 12.02 -0.49
N TYR A 163 18.32 12.30 -1.62
CA TYR A 163 17.28 11.41 -2.16
C TYR A 163 17.88 10.20 -2.89
N LEU A 164 19.16 10.25 -3.28
CA LEU A 164 19.79 9.20 -4.06
C LEU A 164 19.92 7.90 -3.25
N VAL A 165 20.33 8.01 -1.99
CA VAL A 165 20.52 6.84 -1.09
C VAL A 165 19.23 6.00 -0.95
N PRO A 166 18.08 6.55 -0.49
CA PRO A 166 16.86 5.76 -0.38
C PRO A 166 16.34 5.28 -1.74
N THR A 167 16.55 6.04 -2.82
CA THR A 167 16.13 5.62 -4.17
C THR A 167 16.91 4.40 -4.65
N VAL A 168 18.23 4.37 -4.43
CA VAL A 168 19.07 3.21 -4.78
C VAL A 168 18.66 1.97 -3.99
N LEU A 169 18.35 2.12 -2.69
CA LEU A 169 17.85 1.02 -1.87
C LEU A 169 16.53 0.44 -2.39
N ILE A 170 15.60 1.29 -2.83
CA ILE A 170 14.34 0.86 -3.44
C ILE A 170 14.61 0.10 -4.74
N ILE A 171 15.44 0.64 -5.64
CA ILE A 171 15.77 -0.01 -6.91
C ILE A 171 16.41 -1.38 -6.66
N PHE A 172 17.33 -1.47 -5.71
CA PHE A 172 17.98 -2.71 -5.33
C PHE A 172 16.98 -3.73 -4.74
N ALA A 173 16.07 -3.28 -3.87
CA ALA A 173 15.04 -4.13 -3.30
C ALA A 173 14.10 -4.69 -4.38
N ILE A 174 13.63 -3.84 -5.30
CA ILE A 174 12.80 -4.25 -6.45
C ILE A 174 13.54 -5.27 -7.33
N ALA A 175 14.83 -5.03 -7.61
CA ALA A 175 15.63 -5.94 -8.42
C ALA A 175 15.77 -7.33 -7.77
N ILE A 176 15.96 -7.40 -6.45
CA ILE A 176 16.02 -8.69 -5.74
C ILE A 176 14.66 -9.38 -5.75
N THR A 177 13.57 -8.66 -5.49
CA THR A 177 12.22 -9.23 -5.52
C THR A 177 11.95 -9.87 -6.88
N TYR A 178 12.21 -9.12 -7.96
CA TYR A 178 11.98 -9.62 -9.32
C TYR A 178 12.90 -10.80 -9.69
N TYR A 179 14.15 -10.80 -9.23
CA TYR A 179 15.07 -11.91 -9.47
C TYR A 179 14.59 -13.20 -8.78
N ASN A 180 14.07 -13.09 -7.56
CA ASN A 180 13.55 -14.25 -6.83
C ASN A 180 12.26 -14.82 -7.44
N ASP A 181 11.47 -14.01 -8.15
CA ASP A 181 10.25 -14.47 -8.83
C ASP A 181 10.54 -15.21 -10.16
N ILE A 182 11.75 -15.06 -10.73
CA ILE A 182 12.16 -15.70 -11.98
C ILE A 182 12.75 -17.11 -11.77
N ILE A 183 13.29 -17.39 -10.59
CA ILE A 183 13.99 -18.66 -10.26
C ILE A 183 13.07 -19.62 -9.53
#